data_AF-A0A928H1N2-F1
#
_entry.id   AF-A0A928H1N2-F1
#
_cell.length_a   1.000
_cell.length_b   1.000
_cell.length_c   1.000
_cell.angle_alpha   90.00
_cell.angle_beta   90.00
_cell.angle_gamma   90.00
#
_symmetry.space_group_name_H-M   'P 1'
#
loop_
_entity.id
_entity.type
_entity.pdbx_description
1 polymer ?
#
loop_
_entity_poly.entity_id
_entity_poly.type
_entity_poly.pdbx_seq_one_letter_code
_entity_poly.pdbx_strand_id
1 'polypeptide(L)'
;MVYFYGHSWPNVVPAAKYGKTHPEYFVLQNGKRRPDKIGSQLCISNKEVRDLMLQSIEKAFAAGRKFYQLSQSDAFFACECPECAKLGPAPVRVWNFHVGLAREIYRKYPDRKINILAYEVTMKVPRWIREFPPNVVIELTKYDEKEFEAWKKQFPAMTEFMVYDYNWGAFHETGFLPKRTPDRIADQLRRFHRYGVINIYSCGFSTALTGLEAPVTYIYGRLLDDVSLNPNLLLADYCTAAFGRDAGPFMNNFFSIMHKYLESYPENAYFTDDDPRLVRTPAAMIRNHYPAAAVRKMEEFLSAAEKNVSSPKQKMRLKNVRLHFDYLKSEVKALDGFSLYQLAPNRSVFQIICEALREREQAIDAIFRSDIPALWKGNDKRQIWLAGGTLSGKLGAPFTWNYKEMEKSGVLPGMQTKMAKAFFLPGKPALEDTLWNKIPSYELEKVTGGKAGLKSSFQLGWTDSDLYMRFTLQTPALAKKQFASAGKGHYIGTECLDVQINPTALPERYFQFIFSPAPDSFLQGNMNIGRFGADPQWNILDRSWDGKWQYEFKLYPDRDQWTALLRIPVSSLAGFKPGKGKSFTMNIGRVCGRELFLWSPNLESQKFGNTAVFGNVFLE
;
A
#
# COMPACT_ATOMS: atom_id res chain seq x y z
N MET A 1 -31.70 -0.67 2.39
CA MET A 1 -30.76 -0.62 1.26
C MET A 1 -30.19 -2.02 1.05
N VAL A 2 -29.89 -2.42 -0.18
CA VAL A 2 -28.92 -3.50 -0.42
C VAL A 2 -27.58 -2.83 -0.62
N TYR A 3 -26.68 -3.07 0.32
CA TYR A 3 -25.37 -2.43 0.37
C TYR A 3 -24.29 -3.50 0.24
N PHE A 4 -23.33 -3.26 -0.66
CA PHE A 4 -22.27 -4.21 -1.02
C PHE A 4 -20.87 -3.68 -0.69
N TYR A 5 -20.77 -2.78 0.29
CA TYR A 5 -19.49 -2.20 0.72
C TYR A 5 -18.70 -1.53 -0.41
N GLY A 6 -19.39 -1.04 -1.44
CA GLY A 6 -18.81 -0.38 -2.60
C GLY A 6 -18.70 -1.25 -3.85
N HIS A 7 -18.86 -2.57 -3.79
CA HIS A 7 -18.50 -3.47 -4.90
C HIS A 7 -19.55 -4.55 -5.16
N SER A 8 -20.58 -4.21 -5.94
CA SER A 8 -21.73 -5.08 -6.20
C SER A 8 -21.44 -6.25 -7.13
N TRP A 9 -20.60 -6.07 -8.15
CA TRP A 9 -20.35 -7.06 -9.19
C TRP A 9 -19.94 -8.46 -8.68
N PRO A 10 -18.96 -8.61 -7.76
CA PRO A 10 -18.60 -9.92 -7.22
C PRO A 10 -19.70 -10.59 -6.41
N ASN A 11 -20.65 -9.83 -5.87
CA ASN A 11 -21.78 -10.38 -5.13
C ASN A 11 -22.87 -10.89 -6.06
N VAL A 12 -23.05 -10.23 -7.22
CA VAL A 12 -24.06 -10.61 -8.21
C VAL A 12 -23.57 -11.77 -9.09
N VAL A 13 -22.33 -11.69 -9.57
CA VAL A 13 -21.72 -12.70 -10.45
C VAL A 13 -20.43 -13.22 -9.80
N PRO A 14 -20.52 -14.00 -8.71
CA PRO A 14 -19.34 -14.50 -8.02
C PRO A 14 -18.58 -15.52 -8.86
N ALA A 15 -17.25 -15.32 -8.98
CA ALA A 15 -16.34 -16.26 -9.63
C ALA A 15 -16.44 -17.69 -9.08
N ALA A 16 -16.68 -17.85 -7.78
CA ALA A 16 -16.86 -19.17 -7.16
C ALA A 16 -18.05 -19.96 -7.74
N LYS A 17 -19.10 -19.27 -8.21
CA LYS A 17 -20.30 -19.89 -8.78
C LYS A 17 -20.20 -20.05 -10.30
N TYR A 18 -19.77 -19.00 -10.98
CA TYR A 18 -19.83 -18.92 -12.46
C TYR A 18 -18.48 -19.16 -13.14
N GLY A 19 -17.36 -19.07 -12.43
CA GLY A 19 -16.03 -19.05 -13.05
C GLY A 19 -15.65 -20.33 -13.82
N LYS A 20 -16.22 -21.48 -13.46
CA LYS A 20 -15.98 -22.76 -14.14
C LYS A 20 -16.91 -23.00 -15.33
N THR A 21 -18.19 -22.69 -15.16
CA THR A 21 -19.24 -23.01 -16.14
C THR A 21 -19.53 -21.89 -17.12
N HIS A 22 -19.24 -20.64 -16.74
CA HIS A 22 -19.46 -19.43 -17.54
C HIS A 22 -18.22 -18.51 -17.52
N PRO A 23 -17.05 -18.99 -17.95
CA PRO A 23 -15.84 -18.15 -18.00
C PRO A 23 -16.01 -16.89 -18.85
N GLU A 24 -16.92 -16.89 -19.84
CA GLU A 24 -17.28 -15.76 -20.69
C GLU A 24 -17.93 -14.58 -19.96
N TYR A 25 -18.40 -14.77 -18.72
CA TYR A 25 -18.90 -13.68 -17.88
C TYR A 25 -17.79 -12.78 -17.38
N PHE A 26 -16.56 -13.29 -17.34
CA PHE A 26 -15.41 -12.61 -16.75
C PHE A 26 -14.57 -11.93 -17.83
N VAL A 27 -13.78 -10.94 -17.42
CA VAL A 27 -12.91 -10.18 -18.33
C VAL A 27 -11.99 -11.11 -19.14
N LEU A 28 -11.79 -10.76 -20.42
CA LEU A 28 -10.71 -11.28 -21.24
C LEU A 28 -9.47 -10.42 -21.00
N GLN A 29 -8.34 -11.03 -20.67
CA GLN A 29 -7.03 -10.36 -20.59
C GLN A 29 -5.96 -11.26 -21.18
N ASN A 30 -5.12 -10.72 -22.06
CA ASN A 30 -4.06 -11.47 -22.75
C ASN A 30 -4.57 -12.78 -23.35
N GLY A 31 -5.72 -12.72 -24.04
CA GLY A 31 -6.36 -13.88 -24.69
C GLY A 31 -7.02 -14.89 -23.74
N LYS A 32 -7.02 -14.70 -22.42
CA LYS A 32 -7.59 -15.64 -21.45
C LYS A 32 -8.71 -15.01 -20.62
N ARG A 33 -9.80 -15.74 -20.39
CA ARG A 33 -10.87 -15.35 -19.45
C ARG A 33 -10.38 -15.49 -18.01
N ARG A 34 -10.64 -14.48 -17.18
CA ARG A 34 -10.03 -14.34 -15.86
C ARG A 34 -11.02 -14.32 -14.68
N PRO A 35 -11.71 -15.44 -14.38
CA PRO A 35 -12.47 -15.57 -13.13
C PRO A 35 -11.56 -15.62 -11.90
N ASP A 36 -10.24 -15.86 -12.08
CA ASP A 36 -9.22 -15.88 -11.04
C ASP A 36 -8.85 -14.48 -10.51
N LYS A 37 -9.25 -13.42 -11.22
CA LYS A 37 -8.92 -12.05 -10.83
C LYS A 37 -9.75 -11.62 -9.63
N ILE A 38 -9.11 -10.82 -8.77
CA ILE A 38 -9.74 -10.26 -7.59
C ILE A 38 -11.00 -9.47 -7.97
N GLY A 39 -12.03 -9.57 -7.13
CA GLY A 39 -13.27 -8.81 -7.30
C GLY A 39 -14.21 -9.31 -8.39
N SER A 40 -13.99 -10.50 -8.99
CA SER A 40 -14.85 -11.05 -10.06
C SER A 40 -15.05 -10.03 -11.19
N GLN A 41 -13.97 -9.62 -11.86
CA GLN A 41 -14.03 -8.62 -12.92
C GLN A 41 -14.88 -9.12 -14.09
N LEU A 42 -15.89 -8.34 -14.51
CA LEU A 42 -16.92 -8.80 -15.45
C LEU A 42 -16.75 -8.26 -16.88
N CYS A 43 -17.18 -9.06 -17.85
CA CYS A 43 -17.33 -8.70 -19.25
C CYS A 43 -18.70 -8.05 -19.48
N ILE A 44 -18.79 -6.72 -19.34
CA ILE A 44 -20.07 -5.98 -19.43
C ILE A 44 -20.75 -5.99 -20.81
N SER A 45 -20.07 -6.45 -21.86
CA SER A 45 -20.68 -6.70 -23.18
C SER A 45 -21.46 -8.01 -23.25
N ASN A 46 -21.36 -8.88 -22.23
CA ASN A 46 -22.10 -10.13 -22.16
C ASN A 46 -23.55 -9.86 -21.71
N LYS A 47 -24.53 -10.30 -22.50
CA LYS A 47 -25.96 -10.08 -22.23
C LYS A 47 -26.43 -10.78 -20.95
N GLU A 48 -25.97 -11.99 -20.69
CA GLU A 48 -26.37 -12.75 -19.50
C GLU A 48 -25.84 -12.10 -18.22
N VAL A 49 -24.64 -11.51 -18.24
CA VAL A 49 -24.13 -10.70 -17.12
C VAL A 49 -25.04 -9.51 -16.84
N ARG A 50 -25.47 -8.81 -17.89
CA ARG A 50 -26.41 -7.69 -17.77
C ARG A 50 -27.75 -8.14 -17.17
N ASP A 51 -28.27 -9.28 -17.62
CA ASP A 51 -29.55 -9.83 -17.15
C ASP A 51 -29.47 -10.26 -15.68
N LEU A 52 -28.36 -10.87 -15.26
CA LEU A 52 -28.11 -11.19 -13.85
C LEU A 52 -28.08 -9.94 -12.96
N MET A 53 -27.51 -8.83 -13.44
CA MET A 53 -27.53 -7.55 -12.72
C MET A 53 -28.95 -7.02 -12.55
N LEU A 54 -29.74 -6.99 -13.62
CA LEU A 54 -31.14 -6.57 -13.54
C LEU A 54 -31.92 -7.46 -12.58
N GLN A 55 -31.85 -8.79 -12.73
CA GLN A 55 -32.54 -9.72 -11.85
C GLN A 55 -32.19 -9.51 -10.37
N SER A 56 -30.92 -9.20 -10.08
CA SER A 56 -30.48 -8.89 -8.72
C SER A 56 -31.11 -7.61 -8.17
N ILE A 57 -31.16 -6.54 -8.99
CA ILE A 57 -31.80 -5.27 -8.65
C ILE A 57 -33.31 -5.47 -8.44
N GLU A 58 -33.98 -6.12 -9.38
CA GLU A 58 -35.42 -6.37 -9.33
C GLU A 58 -35.80 -7.21 -8.11
N LYS A 59 -35.03 -8.27 -7.83
CA LYS A 59 -35.24 -9.11 -6.64
C LYS A 59 -35.15 -8.28 -5.36
N ALA A 60 -34.18 -7.37 -5.26
CA ALA A 60 -34.05 -6.50 -4.11
C ALA A 60 -35.26 -5.56 -3.94
N PHE A 61 -35.73 -4.95 -5.03
CA PHE A 61 -36.88 -4.03 -4.98
C PHE A 61 -38.21 -4.75 -4.77
N ALA A 62 -38.39 -5.94 -5.34
CA ALA A 62 -39.53 -6.82 -5.06
C ALA A 62 -39.56 -7.23 -3.57
N ALA A 63 -38.39 -7.41 -2.93
CA ALA A 63 -38.26 -7.61 -1.49
C ALA A 63 -38.44 -6.33 -0.64
N GLY A 64 -38.96 -5.25 -1.23
CA GLY A 64 -39.30 -4.00 -0.54
C GLY A 64 -38.14 -3.05 -0.29
N ARG A 65 -36.93 -3.32 -0.78
CA ARG A 65 -35.76 -2.44 -0.58
C ARG A 65 -35.96 -1.12 -1.32
N LYS A 66 -35.55 0.00 -0.71
CA LYS A 66 -35.66 1.36 -1.28
C LYS A 66 -34.43 1.82 -2.08
N PHE A 67 -33.28 1.20 -1.80
CA PHE A 67 -31.98 1.53 -2.39
C PHE A 67 -31.23 0.27 -2.77
N TYR A 68 -30.50 0.32 -3.89
CA TYR A 68 -29.60 -0.73 -4.36
C TYR A 68 -28.27 -0.12 -4.80
N GLN A 69 -27.15 -0.60 -4.26
CA GLN A 69 -25.81 -0.20 -4.69
C GLN A 69 -25.41 -0.97 -5.96
N LEU A 70 -25.17 -0.24 -7.04
CA LEU A 70 -24.71 -0.70 -8.35
C LEU A 70 -23.32 -0.13 -8.62
N SER A 71 -22.31 -0.94 -8.32
CA SER A 71 -20.91 -0.52 -8.35
C SER A 71 -20.03 -1.61 -8.94
N GLN A 72 -19.02 -1.19 -9.70
CA GLN A 72 -18.01 -2.07 -10.26
C GLN A 72 -17.19 -2.80 -9.19
N SER A 73 -16.52 -3.86 -9.60
CA SER A 73 -15.54 -4.58 -8.80
C SER A 73 -14.41 -3.67 -8.32
N ASP A 74 -13.90 -3.95 -7.12
CA ASP A 74 -12.69 -3.29 -6.60
C ASP A 74 -11.45 -3.65 -7.44
N ALA A 75 -10.41 -2.81 -7.40
CA ALA A 75 -9.18 -2.93 -8.20
C ALA A 75 -9.49 -3.23 -9.67
N PHE A 76 -10.19 -2.31 -10.33
CA PHE A 76 -10.88 -2.54 -11.59
C PHE A 76 -9.92 -2.96 -12.72
N PHE A 77 -10.29 -4.01 -13.45
CA PHE A 77 -9.62 -4.43 -14.67
C PHE A 77 -10.56 -4.38 -15.87
N ALA A 78 -10.11 -3.72 -16.93
CA ALA A 78 -10.81 -3.66 -18.20
C ALA A 78 -10.84 -5.02 -18.93
N CYS A 79 -12.00 -5.40 -19.46
CA CYS A 79 -12.11 -6.48 -20.45
C CYS A 79 -11.51 -6.04 -21.80
N GLU A 80 -10.66 -6.89 -22.39
CA GLU A 80 -9.99 -6.69 -23.67
C GLU A 80 -10.73 -7.37 -24.84
N CYS A 81 -11.93 -7.94 -24.62
CA CYS A 81 -12.65 -8.62 -25.69
C CYS A 81 -13.12 -7.64 -26.79
N PRO A 82 -13.24 -8.09 -28.05
CA PRO A 82 -13.64 -7.23 -29.16
C PRO A 82 -14.97 -6.51 -28.92
N GLU A 83 -15.94 -7.18 -28.30
CA GLU A 83 -17.25 -6.59 -28.00
C GLU A 83 -17.17 -5.48 -26.94
N CYS A 84 -16.33 -5.62 -25.91
CA CYS A 84 -16.10 -4.55 -24.94
C CYS A 84 -15.32 -3.39 -25.55
N ALA A 85 -14.40 -3.66 -26.48
CA ALA A 85 -13.63 -2.62 -27.17
C ALA A 85 -14.54 -1.70 -28.00
N LYS A 86 -15.59 -2.25 -28.64
CA LYS A 86 -16.61 -1.48 -29.38
C LYS A 86 -17.41 -0.51 -28.50
N LEU A 87 -17.50 -0.76 -27.19
CA LEU A 87 -18.23 0.12 -26.25
C LEU A 87 -17.44 1.38 -25.85
N GLY A 88 -16.19 1.51 -26.32
CA GLY A 88 -15.31 2.64 -26.02
C GLY A 88 -14.41 2.43 -24.80
N PRO A 89 -13.69 3.48 -24.37
CA PRO A 89 -12.76 3.43 -23.23
C PRO A 89 -13.43 2.96 -21.94
N ALA A 90 -12.63 2.42 -21.01
CA ALA A 90 -13.16 1.80 -19.78
C ALA A 90 -14.12 2.70 -18.97
N PRO A 91 -13.80 3.98 -18.71
CA PRO A 91 -14.72 4.88 -18.02
C PRO A 91 -16.07 5.05 -18.74
N VAL A 92 -16.03 5.19 -20.07
CA VAL A 92 -17.23 5.40 -20.90
C VAL A 92 -18.16 4.20 -20.83
N ARG A 93 -17.63 2.99 -21.06
CA ARG A 93 -18.45 1.78 -21.09
C ARG A 93 -18.99 1.38 -19.71
N VAL A 94 -18.23 1.60 -18.62
CA VAL A 94 -18.73 1.31 -17.26
C VAL A 94 -19.86 2.27 -16.89
N TRP A 95 -19.69 3.57 -17.12
CA TRP A 95 -20.75 4.56 -16.91
C TRP A 95 -22.00 4.25 -17.73
N ASN A 96 -21.85 3.98 -19.03
CA ASN A 96 -22.98 3.66 -19.90
C ASN A 96 -23.69 2.38 -19.48
N PHE A 97 -22.95 1.37 -19.00
CA PHE A 97 -23.53 0.14 -18.47
C PHE A 97 -24.39 0.42 -17.23
N HIS A 98 -23.85 1.12 -16.22
CA HIS A 98 -24.61 1.42 -15.00
C HIS A 98 -25.82 2.33 -15.27
N VAL A 99 -25.66 3.38 -16.07
CA VAL A 99 -26.77 4.28 -16.42
C VAL A 99 -27.83 3.57 -17.26
N GLY A 100 -27.43 2.67 -18.16
CA GLY A 100 -28.35 1.84 -18.93
C GLY A 100 -29.22 0.95 -18.05
N LEU A 101 -28.61 0.29 -17.06
CA LEU A 101 -29.34 -0.50 -16.06
C LEU A 101 -30.28 0.38 -15.23
N ALA A 102 -29.81 1.53 -14.75
CA ALA A 102 -30.62 2.46 -13.96
C ALA A 102 -31.84 2.99 -14.74
N ARG A 103 -31.68 3.31 -16.03
CA ARG A 103 -32.78 3.73 -16.91
C ARG A 103 -33.86 2.66 -17.06
N GLU A 104 -33.45 1.41 -17.22
CA GLU A 104 -34.41 0.30 -17.34
C GLU A 104 -35.18 0.08 -16.05
N ILE A 105 -34.45 0.08 -14.92
CA ILE A 105 -35.06 -0.09 -13.60
C ILE A 105 -35.98 1.07 -13.25
N TYR A 106 -35.65 2.30 -13.63
CA TYR A 106 -36.50 3.47 -13.40
C TYR A 106 -37.89 3.33 -14.02
N ARG A 107 -38.01 2.68 -15.21
CA ARG A 107 -39.31 2.45 -15.86
C ARG A 107 -40.24 1.56 -15.04
N LYS A 108 -39.69 0.62 -14.26
CA LYS A 108 -40.45 -0.36 -13.47
C LYS A 108 -40.55 0.03 -11.99
N TYR A 109 -39.56 0.76 -11.48
CA TYR A 109 -39.42 1.12 -10.07
C TYR A 109 -39.02 2.60 -9.92
N PRO A 110 -39.88 3.56 -10.32
CA PRO A 110 -39.54 4.98 -10.31
C PRO A 110 -39.26 5.52 -8.90
N ASP A 111 -39.91 4.95 -7.87
CA ASP A 111 -39.75 5.37 -6.46
C ASP A 111 -38.55 4.72 -5.74
N ARG A 112 -37.74 3.93 -6.46
CA ARG A 112 -36.62 3.18 -5.88
C ARG A 112 -35.29 3.69 -6.42
N LYS A 113 -34.35 3.93 -5.52
CA LYS A 113 -33.07 4.58 -5.84
C LYS A 113 -31.97 3.58 -6.19
N ILE A 114 -31.25 3.86 -7.27
CA ILE A 114 -30.01 3.18 -7.65
C ILE A 114 -28.84 4.06 -7.22
N ASN A 115 -28.00 3.50 -6.37
CA ASN A 115 -26.79 4.15 -5.93
C ASN A 115 -25.62 3.69 -6.83
N ILE A 116 -24.89 4.62 -7.44
CA ILE A 116 -23.73 4.29 -8.30
C ILE A 116 -22.47 4.90 -7.68
N LEU A 117 -21.46 4.05 -7.43
CA LEU A 117 -20.17 4.48 -6.90
C LEU A 117 -19.29 5.09 -8.00
N ALA A 118 -18.88 6.34 -7.82
CA ALA A 118 -17.87 7.01 -8.63
C ALA A 118 -16.47 6.71 -8.07
N TYR A 119 -15.83 5.64 -8.55
CA TYR A 119 -14.58 5.10 -8.00
C TYR A 119 -13.62 4.67 -9.10
N GLU A 120 -12.32 4.91 -8.90
CA GLU A 120 -11.22 4.52 -9.80
C GLU A 120 -11.53 4.82 -11.28
N VAL A 121 -11.97 3.81 -12.05
CA VAL A 121 -12.32 3.93 -13.48
C VAL A 121 -13.48 4.89 -13.76
N THR A 122 -14.42 5.08 -12.82
CA THR A 122 -15.57 6.00 -12.95
C THR A 122 -15.41 7.27 -12.10
N MET A 123 -14.25 7.50 -11.48
CA MET A 123 -14.06 8.60 -10.52
C MET A 123 -14.26 10.00 -11.13
N LYS A 124 -13.94 10.20 -12.41
CA LYS A 124 -14.12 11.50 -13.07
C LYS A 124 -15.58 11.70 -13.50
N VAL A 125 -16.08 12.93 -13.31
CA VAL A 125 -17.40 13.37 -13.79
C VAL A 125 -17.59 13.03 -15.28
N PRO A 126 -18.63 12.26 -15.66
CA PRO A 126 -18.83 11.81 -17.04
C PRO A 126 -19.49 12.90 -17.90
N ARG A 127 -18.67 13.79 -18.49
CA ARG A 127 -19.15 14.96 -19.27
C ARG A 127 -19.98 14.62 -20.51
N TRP A 128 -19.91 13.38 -21.01
CA TRP A 128 -20.71 12.92 -22.15
C TRP A 128 -22.11 12.45 -21.76
N ILE A 129 -22.37 12.20 -20.46
CA ILE A 129 -23.71 11.96 -19.96
C ILE A 129 -24.39 13.32 -19.80
N ARG A 130 -25.51 13.52 -20.50
CA ARG A 130 -26.32 14.74 -20.40
C ARG A 130 -27.17 14.75 -19.13
N GLU A 131 -27.79 13.63 -18.82
CA GLU A 131 -28.68 13.47 -17.68
C GLU A 131 -28.65 12.04 -17.13
N PHE A 132 -28.79 11.93 -15.81
CA PHE A 132 -29.04 10.69 -15.12
C PHE A 132 -30.55 10.50 -14.91
N PRO A 133 -31.04 9.25 -14.84
CA PRO A 133 -32.41 8.99 -14.39
C PRO A 133 -32.67 9.60 -13.01
N PRO A 134 -33.89 10.11 -12.73
CA PRO A 134 -34.22 10.74 -11.44
C PRO A 134 -34.00 9.86 -10.21
N ASN A 135 -33.96 8.53 -10.38
CA ASN A 135 -33.73 7.59 -9.29
C ASN A 135 -32.25 7.27 -9.04
N VAL A 136 -31.30 7.92 -9.72
CA VAL A 136 -29.87 7.69 -9.48
C VAL A 136 -29.34 8.64 -8.39
N VAL A 137 -28.60 8.06 -7.44
CA VAL A 137 -27.81 8.80 -6.44
C VAL A 137 -26.34 8.41 -6.59
N ILE A 138 -25.47 9.39 -6.82
CA ILE A 138 -24.03 9.14 -6.96
C ILE A 138 -23.39 9.05 -5.57
N GLU A 139 -22.62 7.99 -5.35
CA GLU A 139 -21.74 7.85 -4.19
C GLU A 139 -20.32 8.24 -4.56
N LEU A 140 -19.81 9.27 -3.89
CA LEU A 140 -18.52 9.85 -4.19
C LEU A 140 -17.42 9.29 -3.27
N THR A 141 -16.29 8.89 -3.84
CA THR A 141 -15.06 8.59 -3.08
C THR A 141 -14.13 9.79 -2.95
N LYS A 142 -14.33 10.82 -3.80
CA LYS A 142 -13.75 12.16 -3.70
C LYS A 142 -14.86 13.13 -3.28
N TYR A 143 -14.71 13.77 -2.13
CA TYR A 143 -15.79 14.54 -1.51
C TYR A 143 -15.30 15.89 -0.95
N ASP A 144 -14.23 16.43 -1.56
CA ASP A 144 -13.88 17.82 -1.37
C ASP A 144 -14.91 18.74 -2.06
N GLU A 145 -14.89 20.02 -1.69
CA GLU A 145 -15.84 21.01 -2.20
C GLU A 145 -15.77 21.14 -3.73
N LYS A 146 -14.57 21.09 -4.31
CA LYS A 146 -14.35 21.18 -5.75
C LYS A 146 -14.99 20.01 -6.50
N GLU A 147 -14.92 18.80 -5.97
CA GLU A 147 -15.56 17.64 -6.59
C GLU A 147 -17.08 17.78 -6.56
N PHE A 148 -17.68 18.16 -5.43
CA PHE A 148 -19.11 18.42 -5.35
C PHE A 148 -19.58 19.51 -6.32
N GLU A 149 -18.83 20.61 -6.43
CA GLU A 149 -19.11 21.69 -7.39
C GLU A 149 -19.03 21.19 -8.83
N ALA A 150 -18.05 20.35 -9.16
CA ALA A 150 -17.91 19.78 -10.50
C ALA A 150 -19.12 18.90 -10.86
N TRP A 151 -19.61 18.07 -9.94
CA TRP A 151 -20.81 17.27 -10.12
C TRP A 151 -22.07 18.13 -10.25
N LYS A 152 -22.29 19.09 -9.36
CA LYS A 152 -23.47 19.99 -9.43
C LYS A 152 -23.46 20.86 -10.68
N LYS A 153 -22.29 21.32 -11.14
CA LYS A 153 -22.16 22.08 -12.38
C LYS A 153 -22.56 21.26 -13.60
N GLN A 154 -22.16 19.99 -13.66
CA GLN A 154 -22.53 19.11 -14.77
C GLN A 154 -23.99 18.64 -14.68
N PHE A 155 -24.48 18.38 -13.46
CA PHE A 155 -25.79 17.79 -13.21
C PHE A 155 -26.56 18.61 -12.17
N PRO A 156 -27.11 19.80 -12.54
CA PRO A 156 -27.77 20.70 -11.59
C PRO A 156 -29.05 20.12 -10.97
N ALA A 157 -29.68 19.15 -11.63
CA ALA A 157 -30.84 18.43 -11.09
C ALA A 157 -30.49 17.41 -10.00
N MET A 158 -29.20 17.10 -9.80
CA MET A 158 -28.74 16.18 -8.77
C MET A 158 -28.66 16.90 -7.42
N THR A 159 -29.68 16.72 -6.60
CA THR A 159 -29.79 17.36 -5.27
C THR A 159 -29.31 16.47 -4.14
N GLU A 160 -29.06 15.19 -4.39
CA GLU A 160 -28.68 14.21 -3.39
C GLU A 160 -27.40 13.48 -3.78
N PHE A 161 -26.53 13.28 -2.80
CA PHE A 161 -25.32 12.48 -2.94
C PHE A 161 -25.23 11.43 -1.83
N MET A 162 -24.39 10.44 -2.05
CA MET A 162 -23.85 9.59 -1.00
C MET A 162 -22.34 9.76 -0.96
N VAL A 163 -21.72 9.40 0.15
CA VAL A 163 -20.26 9.47 0.28
C VAL A 163 -19.74 8.14 0.79
N TYR A 164 -18.70 7.66 0.13
CA TYR A 164 -17.85 6.58 0.64
C TYR A 164 -16.67 7.26 1.35
N ASP A 165 -16.78 7.42 2.66
CA ASP A 165 -15.77 8.10 3.46
C ASP A 165 -14.55 7.19 3.71
N TYR A 166 -13.39 7.84 3.79
CA TYR A 166 -12.13 7.22 4.18
C TYR A 166 -11.59 7.95 5.41
N ASN A 167 -12.46 8.27 6.36
CA ASN A 167 -12.07 9.01 7.56
C ASN A 167 -11.12 8.20 8.44
N TRP A 168 -11.34 6.88 8.50
CA TRP A 168 -10.57 5.95 9.30
C TRP A 168 -10.05 4.79 8.45
N GLY A 169 -9.40 3.83 9.10
CA GLY A 169 -8.74 2.70 8.45
C GLY A 169 -7.26 2.61 8.80
N ALA A 170 -6.77 1.37 8.95
CA ALA A 170 -5.36 1.09 9.09
C ALA A 170 -4.58 1.21 7.76
N PHE A 171 -5.25 1.58 6.67
CA PHE A 171 -4.65 1.72 5.34
C PHE A 171 -4.03 3.09 5.07
N HIS A 172 -4.32 4.09 5.90
CA HIS A 172 -3.72 5.43 5.81
C HIS A 172 -2.30 5.44 6.39
N GLU A 173 -1.52 6.48 6.11
CA GLU A 173 -0.09 6.55 6.44
C GLU A 173 0.21 6.46 7.93
N THR A 174 -0.69 6.92 8.81
CA THR A 174 -0.55 6.79 10.26
C THR A 174 -1.09 5.46 10.81
N GLY A 175 -1.60 4.58 9.95
CA GLY A 175 -2.07 3.25 10.32
C GLY A 175 -3.14 3.27 11.40
N PHE A 176 -2.87 2.60 12.52
CA PHE A 176 -3.74 2.57 13.70
C PHE A 176 -3.71 3.84 14.56
N LEU A 177 -2.78 4.77 14.30
CA LEU A 177 -2.72 6.02 15.03
C LEU A 177 -3.83 6.98 14.57
N PRO A 178 -4.20 7.94 15.44
CA PRO A 178 -5.19 8.92 15.08
C PRO A 178 -4.88 9.72 13.80
N LYS A 179 -5.93 10.22 13.16
CA LYS A 179 -5.85 10.91 11.86
C LYS A 179 -6.94 11.97 11.67
N ARG A 180 -7.86 12.11 12.63
CA ARG A 180 -8.96 13.08 12.58
C ARG A 180 -8.98 13.98 13.81
N THR A 181 -9.60 15.14 13.64
CA THR A 181 -9.81 16.13 14.70
C THR A 181 -11.27 16.57 14.75
N PRO A 182 -11.72 17.13 15.88
CA PRO A 182 -13.08 17.66 16.02
C PRO A 182 -13.46 18.69 14.94
N ASP A 183 -12.56 19.64 14.66
CA ASP A 183 -12.83 20.73 13.71
C ASP A 183 -12.90 20.21 12.27
N ARG A 184 -11.96 19.35 11.86
CA ARG A 184 -11.97 18.74 10.51
C ARG A 184 -13.23 17.93 10.23
N ILE A 185 -13.68 17.13 11.21
CA ILE A 185 -14.92 16.35 11.08
C ILE A 185 -16.15 17.26 11.02
N ALA A 186 -16.19 18.33 11.83
CA ALA A 186 -17.28 19.29 11.78
C ALA A 186 -17.37 19.99 10.42
N ASP A 187 -16.24 20.46 9.87
CA ASP A 187 -16.20 21.09 8.56
C ASP A 187 -16.66 20.14 7.45
N GLN A 188 -16.19 18.90 7.48
CA GLN A 188 -16.59 17.86 6.54
C GLN A 188 -18.09 17.58 6.61
N LEU A 189 -18.65 17.34 7.79
CA LEU A 189 -20.08 17.02 7.93
C LEU A 189 -20.98 18.20 7.57
N ARG A 190 -20.56 19.44 7.87
CA ARG A 190 -21.27 20.65 7.41
C ARG A 190 -21.23 20.78 5.89
N ARG A 191 -20.12 20.42 5.25
CA ARG A 191 -20.02 20.35 3.78
C ARG A 191 -20.98 19.29 3.24
N PHE A 192 -20.97 18.09 3.81
CA PHE A 192 -21.88 17.01 3.41
C PHE A 192 -23.35 17.43 3.52
N HIS A 193 -23.72 18.09 4.62
CA HIS A 193 -25.06 18.66 4.78
C HIS A 193 -25.40 19.69 3.70
N ARG A 194 -24.50 20.65 3.43
CA ARG A 194 -24.66 21.69 2.40
C ARG A 194 -24.88 21.10 1.00
N TYR A 195 -24.20 20.01 0.68
CA TYR A 195 -24.28 19.39 -0.65
C TYR A 195 -25.40 18.36 -0.81
N GLY A 196 -26.16 18.05 0.24
CA GLY A 196 -27.28 17.10 0.18
C GLY A 196 -26.83 15.65 0.27
N VAL A 197 -25.79 15.37 1.06
CA VAL A 197 -25.37 13.98 1.33
C VAL A 197 -26.40 13.30 2.23
N ILE A 198 -27.06 12.27 1.72
CA ILE A 198 -28.14 11.54 2.41
C ILE A 198 -27.68 10.22 3.03
N ASN A 199 -26.47 9.76 2.71
CA ASN A 199 -25.88 8.56 3.29
C ASN A 199 -24.34 8.64 3.26
N ILE A 200 -23.71 8.10 4.30
CA ILE A 200 -22.26 7.99 4.40
C ILE A 200 -21.93 6.54 4.73
N TYR A 201 -21.13 5.90 3.87
CA TYR A 201 -20.47 4.66 4.21
C TYR A 201 -19.08 4.97 4.76
N SER A 202 -18.77 4.51 5.97
CA SER A 202 -17.46 4.73 6.56
C SER A 202 -16.53 3.54 6.40
N CYS A 203 -15.52 3.69 5.53
CA CYS A 203 -14.50 2.69 5.34
C CYS A 203 -13.52 2.70 6.52
N GLY A 204 -13.19 1.51 7.03
CA GLY A 204 -12.21 1.38 8.12
C GLY A 204 -12.71 1.82 9.50
N PHE A 205 -14.01 2.10 9.69
CA PHE A 205 -14.59 2.54 10.96
C PHE A 205 -14.28 1.60 12.15
N SER A 206 -14.12 0.29 11.92
CA SER A 206 -13.72 -0.65 12.97
C SER A 206 -12.36 -0.36 13.61
N THR A 207 -11.51 0.43 12.94
CA THR A 207 -10.21 0.89 13.45
C THR A 207 -10.27 2.24 14.18
N ALA A 208 -11.43 2.92 14.15
CA ALA A 208 -11.68 4.19 14.82
C ALA A 208 -12.09 4.02 16.29
N LEU A 209 -12.48 2.80 16.69
CA LEU A 209 -13.01 2.51 18.03
C LEU A 209 -11.92 2.33 19.11
N THR A 210 -10.69 2.78 18.82
CA THR A 210 -9.55 2.73 19.73
C THR A 210 -9.65 3.83 20.79
N GLY A 211 -8.88 3.70 21.88
CA GLY A 211 -8.87 4.67 22.97
C GLY A 211 -8.53 6.10 22.53
N LEU A 212 -7.76 6.27 21.45
CA LEU A 212 -7.29 7.57 21.00
C LEU A 212 -8.25 8.28 20.01
N GLU A 213 -9.05 7.53 19.25
CA GLU A 213 -10.00 8.07 18.24
C GLU A 213 -11.45 8.17 18.76
N ALA A 214 -11.71 7.62 19.95
CA ALA A 214 -13.04 7.60 20.55
C ALA A 214 -13.71 8.99 20.70
N PRO A 215 -13.00 10.09 21.09
CA PRO A 215 -13.63 11.42 21.16
C PRO A 215 -14.13 11.90 19.80
N VAL A 216 -13.32 11.72 18.75
CA VAL A 216 -13.69 12.16 17.39
C VAL A 216 -14.85 11.33 16.84
N THR A 217 -14.90 10.03 17.16
CA THR A 217 -16.03 9.17 16.81
C THR A 217 -17.32 9.59 17.51
N TYR A 218 -17.23 9.98 18.80
CA TYR A 218 -18.37 10.55 19.53
C TYR A 218 -18.87 11.85 18.88
N ILE A 219 -17.94 12.76 18.58
CA ILE A 219 -18.24 14.05 17.96
C ILE A 219 -18.86 13.85 16.57
N TYR A 220 -18.32 12.93 15.76
CA TYR A 220 -18.89 12.52 14.48
C TYR A 220 -20.36 12.09 14.63
N GLY A 221 -20.67 11.21 15.59
CA GLY A 221 -22.04 10.79 15.87
C GLY A 221 -22.95 11.95 16.27
N ARG A 222 -22.51 12.84 17.18
CA ARG A 222 -23.29 14.00 17.62
C ARG A 222 -23.55 15.00 16.49
N LEU A 223 -22.59 15.17 15.58
CA LEU A 223 -22.74 16.06 14.43
C LEU A 223 -23.61 15.47 13.32
N LEU A 224 -23.77 14.14 13.24
CA LEU A 224 -24.77 13.52 12.38
C LEU A 224 -26.21 13.81 12.88
N ASP A 225 -26.40 13.97 14.20
CA ASP A 225 -27.68 14.41 14.76
C ASP A 225 -27.90 15.91 14.51
N ASP A 226 -26.87 16.74 14.71
CA ASP A 226 -26.93 18.20 14.50
C ASP A 226 -25.56 18.80 14.13
N VAL A 227 -25.42 19.22 12.87
CA VAL A 227 -24.17 19.80 12.33
C VAL A 227 -23.86 21.22 12.85
N SER A 228 -24.79 21.86 13.57
CA SER A 228 -24.61 23.19 14.15
C SER A 228 -23.83 23.16 15.47
N LEU A 229 -23.69 21.97 16.09
CA LEU A 229 -22.99 21.81 17.37
C LEU A 229 -21.52 22.26 17.30
N ASN A 230 -21.02 22.78 18.42
CA ASN A 230 -19.64 23.21 18.55
C ASN A 230 -18.73 22.00 18.88
N PRO A 231 -17.80 21.62 17.99
CA PRO A 231 -16.95 20.44 18.18
C PRO A 231 -16.04 20.54 19.42
N ASN A 232 -15.59 21.74 19.78
CA ASN A 232 -14.73 21.95 20.96
C ASN A 232 -15.50 21.75 22.27
N LEU A 233 -16.77 22.18 22.32
CA LEU A 233 -17.63 21.90 23.47
C LEU A 233 -17.96 20.41 23.57
N LEU A 234 -18.15 19.73 22.44
CA LEU A 234 -18.38 18.28 22.41
C LEU A 234 -17.15 17.48 22.88
N LEU A 235 -15.93 17.96 22.63
CA LEU A 235 -14.72 17.34 23.19
C LEU A 235 -14.71 17.43 24.73
N ALA A 236 -14.98 18.61 25.28
CA ALA A 236 -15.05 18.80 26.73
C ALA A 236 -16.16 17.96 27.38
N ASP A 237 -17.34 17.91 26.73
CA ASP A 237 -18.48 17.07 27.11
C ASP A 237 -18.10 15.59 27.12
N TYR A 238 -17.48 15.08 26.03
CA TYR A 238 -16.97 13.72 25.97
C TYR A 238 -16.02 13.42 27.13
N CYS A 239 -15.04 14.30 27.38
CA CYS A 239 -14.05 14.08 28.43
C CYS A 239 -14.68 14.01 29.82
N THR A 240 -15.63 14.90 30.11
CA THR A 240 -16.33 14.90 31.40
C THR A 240 -17.25 13.68 31.54
N ALA A 241 -17.99 13.31 30.49
CA ALA A 241 -18.89 12.16 30.51
C ALA A 241 -18.13 10.82 30.56
N ALA A 242 -17.02 10.71 29.84
CA ALA A 242 -16.22 9.49 29.75
C ALA A 242 -15.37 9.26 31.00
N PHE A 243 -14.72 10.31 31.52
CA PHE A 243 -13.68 10.22 32.55
C PHE A 243 -14.07 10.84 33.89
N GLY A 244 -15.17 11.60 33.97
CA GLY A 244 -15.62 12.29 35.18
C GLY A 244 -15.11 13.73 35.29
N ARG A 245 -15.60 14.47 36.29
CA ARG A 245 -15.27 15.89 36.47
C ARG A 245 -13.81 16.13 36.86
N ASP A 246 -13.19 15.19 37.57
CA ASP A 246 -11.82 15.35 38.08
C ASP A 246 -10.77 14.95 37.03
N ALA A 247 -10.97 13.82 36.34
CA ALA A 247 -10.06 13.37 35.27
C ALA A 247 -10.34 14.03 33.91
N GLY A 248 -11.57 14.52 33.67
CA GLY A 248 -12.02 15.11 32.42
C GLY A 248 -11.14 16.25 31.90
N PRO A 249 -10.76 17.26 32.72
CA PRO A 249 -9.90 18.35 32.28
C PRO A 249 -8.52 17.89 31.80
N PHE A 250 -7.90 16.92 32.48
CA PHE A 250 -6.62 16.35 32.05
C PHE A 250 -6.76 15.63 30.69
N MET A 251 -7.84 14.86 30.50
CA MET A 251 -8.11 14.19 29.23
C MET A 251 -8.44 15.18 28.11
N ASN A 252 -9.14 16.27 28.41
CA ASN A 252 -9.38 17.33 27.44
C ASN A 252 -8.06 17.94 26.96
N ASN A 253 -7.11 18.19 27.86
CA ASN A 253 -5.77 18.67 27.50
C ASN A 253 -4.96 17.63 26.70
N PHE A 254 -5.02 16.35 27.09
CA PHE A 254 -4.41 15.24 26.35
C PHE A 254 -4.87 15.23 24.88
N PHE A 255 -6.18 15.23 24.64
CA PHE A 255 -6.73 15.19 23.29
C PHE A 255 -6.52 16.51 22.54
N SER A 256 -6.60 17.66 23.21
CA SER A 256 -6.36 18.96 22.57
C SER A 256 -4.94 19.07 22.02
N ILE A 257 -3.92 18.58 22.76
CA ILE A 257 -2.54 18.55 22.26
C ILE A 257 -2.43 17.63 21.06
N MET A 258 -3.01 16.44 21.12
CA MET A 258 -2.99 15.49 20.02
C MET A 258 -3.65 16.07 18.76
N HIS A 259 -4.85 16.63 18.89
CA HIS A 259 -5.59 17.22 17.78
C HIS A 259 -4.87 18.42 17.17
N LYS A 260 -4.22 19.26 17.98
CA LYS A 260 -3.43 20.41 17.50
C LYS A 260 -2.42 20.02 16.42
N TYR A 261 -1.68 18.93 16.61
CA TYR A 261 -0.71 18.48 15.61
C TYR A 261 -1.38 17.75 14.43
N LEU A 262 -2.52 17.12 14.66
CA LEU A 262 -3.34 16.45 13.64
C LEU A 262 -4.11 17.41 12.72
N GLU A 263 -4.22 18.71 13.03
CA GLU A 263 -4.88 19.68 12.15
C GLU A 263 -4.24 19.78 10.75
N SER A 264 -2.95 19.48 10.65
CA SER A 264 -2.21 19.43 9.38
C SER A 264 -2.40 18.11 8.61
N TYR A 265 -3.13 17.14 9.19
CA TYR A 265 -3.38 15.86 8.55
C TYR A 265 -4.35 16.03 7.35
N PRO A 266 -4.01 15.53 6.15
CA PRO A 266 -4.82 15.73 4.95
C PRO A 266 -6.24 15.17 5.06
N GLU A 267 -7.23 15.92 4.57
CA GLU A 267 -8.64 15.53 4.62
C GLU A 267 -8.89 14.23 3.85
N ASN A 268 -8.38 14.13 2.61
CA ASN A 268 -8.58 12.97 1.75
C ASN A 268 -7.25 12.28 1.39
N ALA A 269 -6.56 11.76 2.40
CA ALA A 269 -5.27 11.11 2.27
C ALA A 269 -5.18 9.99 1.22
N TYR A 270 -6.31 9.36 0.87
CA TYR A 270 -6.34 8.21 -0.03
C TYR A 270 -6.53 8.57 -1.51
N PHE A 271 -7.23 9.66 -1.85
CA PHE A 271 -7.54 10.05 -3.25
C PHE A 271 -7.13 11.47 -3.61
N THR A 272 -6.47 12.20 -2.71
CA THR A 272 -6.14 13.62 -2.94
C THR A 272 -5.40 13.82 -4.26
N ASP A 273 -5.78 14.88 -4.98
CA ASP A 273 -4.99 15.50 -6.05
C ASP A 273 -3.77 16.26 -5.46
N ASP A 274 -3.25 15.80 -4.33
CA ASP A 274 -2.16 16.44 -3.61
C ASP A 274 -0.87 16.31 -4.42
N ASP A 275 -0.09 17.38 -4.37
CA ASP A 275 1.15 17.53 -5.08
C ASP A 275 2.04 16.28 -4.90
N PRO A 276 2.39 15.55 -5.98
CA PRO A 276 3.27 14.38 -5.89
C PRO A 276 4.65 14.72 -5.31
N ARG A 277 4.97 16.01 -5.11
CA ARG A 277 6.15 16.50 -4.40
C ARG A 277 6.05 16.44 -2.87
N LEU A 278 4.87 16.21 -2.28
CA LEU A 278 4.71 16.10 -0.82
C LEU A 278 5.18 14.72 -0.31
N VAL A 279 6.19 14.71 0.55
CA VAL A 279 6.69 13.49 1.19
C VAL A 279 5.70 13.02 2.26
N ARG A 280 4.91 12.00 1.93
CA ARG A 280 3.88 11.41 2.81
C ARG A 280 4.18 9.96 3.19
N THR A 281 5.42 9.64 3.54
CA THR A 281 5.69 8.28 4.05
C THR A 281 5.08 8.11 5.46
N PRO A 282 4.70 6.90 5.88
CA PRO A 282 4.24 6.63 7.24
C PRO A 282 5.14 7.23 8.32
N ALA A 283 6.45 7.01 8.18
CA ALA A 283 7.44 7.54 9.11
C ALA A 283 7.43 9.07 9.17
N ALA A 284 7.33 9.76 8.01
CA ALA A 284 7.25 11.21 7.97
C ALA A 284 5.94 11.73 8.58
N MET A 285 4.81 11.11 8.24
CA MET A 285 3.50 11.47 8.77
C MET A 285 3.45 11.31 10.29
N ILE A 286 3.89 10.17 10.83
CA ILE A 286 3.88 9.95 12.28
C ILE A 286 4.78 10.96 13.00
N ARG A 287 6.01 11.21 12.54
CA ARG A 287 6.92 12.17 13.18
C ARG A 287 6.39 13.61 13.15
N ASN A 288 5.78 14.02 12.04
CA ASN A 288 5.24 15.38 11.91
C ASN A 288 4.03 15.61 12.82
N HIS A 289 3.20 14.59 13.04
CA HIS A 289 1.96 14.73 13.79
C HIS A 289 2.08 14.31 15.26
N TYR A 290 3.16 13.61 15.65
CA TYR A 290 3.41 13.17 17.03
C TYR A 290 4.84 13.48 17.49
N PRO A 291 5.24 14.77 17.57
CA PRO A 291 6.57 15.12 18.04
C PRO A 291 6.78 14.71 19.50
N ALA A 292 7.99 14.30 19.85
CA ALA A 292 8.33 13.80 21.19
C ALA A 292 7.89 14.73 22.34
N ALA A 293 7.97 16.06 22.13
CA ALA A 293 7.51 17.04 23.11
C ALA A 293 6.00 16.96 23.40
N ALA A 294 5.19 16.69 22.36
CA ALA A 294 3.75 16.50 22.48
C ALA A 294 3.43 15.17 23.17
N VAL A 295 4.09 14.08 22.75
CA VAL A 295 3.93 12.75 23.37
C VAL A 295 4.26 12.81 24.87
N ARG A 296 5.35 13.49 25.26
CA ARG A 296 5.67 13.70 26.68
C ARG A 296 4.56 14.44 27.43
N LYS A 297 4.00 15.51 26.86
CA LYS A 297 2.91 16.24 27.51
C LYS A 297 1.63 15.41 27.61
N MET A 298 1.33 14.62 26.59
CA MET A 298 0.23 13.65 26.61
C MET A 298 0.43 12.63 27.75
N GLU A 299 1.63 12.07 27.93
CA GLU A 299 1.94 11.17 29.05
C GLU A 299 1.66 11.81 30.42
N GLU A 300 2.08 13.07 30.61
CA GLU A 300 1.84 13.82 31.86
C GLU A 300 0.34 13.95 32.15
N PHE A 301 -0.46 14.34 31.15
CA PHE A 301 -1.91 14.48 31.30
C PHE A 301 -2.62 13.15 31.53
N LEU A 302 -2.25 12.10 30.79
CA LEU A 302 -2.84 10.77 30.96
C LEU A 302 -2.54 10.21 32.35
N SER A 303 -1.30 10.33 32.81
CA SER A 303 -0.90 9.91 34.16
C SER A 303 -1.63 10.68 35.27
N ALA A 304 -1.89 11.98 35.05
CA ALA A 304 -2.70 12.78 35.97
C ALA A 304 -4.16 12.32 35.97
N ALA A 305 -4.75 12.04 34.81
CA ALA A 305 -6.12 11.53 34.69
C ALA A 305 -6.29 10.17 35.40
N GLU A 306 -5.32 9.26 35.27
CA GLU A 306 -5.33 7.93 35.92
C GLU A 306 -5.40 7.99 37.44
N LYS A 307 -4.86 9.06 38.05
CA LYS A 307 -4.93 9.30 39.51
C LYS A 307 -6.26 9.90 39.96
N ASN A 308 -7.07 10.42 39.05
CA ASN A 308 -8.29 11.19 39.33
C ASN A 308 -9.59 10.51 38.85
N VAL A 309 -9.55 9.19 38.59
CA VAL A 309 -10.75 8.40 38.26
C VAL A 309 -11.25 7.56 39.42
N SER A 310 -12.56 7.55 39.62
CA SER A 310 -13.19 6.86 40.76
C SER A 310 -13.94 5.59 40.35
N SER A 311 -14.71 5.63 39.25
CA SER A 311 -15.59 4.51 38.86
C SER A 311 -14.89 3.43 38.01
N PRO A 312 -15.35 2.17 38.05
CA PRO A 312 -14.85 1.12 37.17
C PRO A 312 -14.97 1.44 35.67
N LYS A 313 -16.04 2.13 35.25
CA LYS A 313 -16.25 2.53 33.84
C LYS A 313 -15.23 3.56 33.39
N GLN A 314 -14.93 4.57 34.22
CA GLN A 314 -13.90 5.57 33.92
C GLN A 314 -12.51 4.92 33.83
N LYS A 315 -12.18 4.05 34.80
CA LYS A 315 -10.92 3.27 34.81
C LYS A 315 -10.77 2.42 33.55
N MET A 316 -11.83 1.76 33.09
CA MET A 316 -11.81 0.96 31.85
C MET A 316 -11.57 1.81 30.60
N ARG A 317 -12.17 3.00 30.50
CA ARG A 317 -11.93 3.91 29.38
C ARG A 317 -10.52 4.47 29.39
N LEU A 318 -9.98 4.85 30.56
CA LEU A 318 -8.58 5.27 30.66
C LEU A 318 -7.62 4.13 30.32
N LYS A 319 -7.90 2.90 30.76
CA LYS A 319 -7.13 1.72 30.35
C LYS A 319 -7.11 1.57 28.83
N ASN A 320 -8.24 1.79 28.17
CA ASN A 320 -8.29 1.79 26.71
C ASN A 320 -7.40 2.88 26.08
N VAL A 321 -7.43 4.11 26.61
CA VAL A 321 -6.53 5.19 26.16
C VAL A 321 -5.06 4.81 26.37
N ARG A 322 -4.71 4.34 27.57
CA ARG A 322 -3.35 3.95 27.95
C ARG A 322 -2.76 2.90 27.02
N LEU A 323 -3.47 1.81 26.79
CA LEU A 323 -3.01 0.72 25.92
C LEU A 323 -2.67 1.21 24.51
N HIS A 324 -3.53 2.07 23.94
CA HIS A 324 -3.32 2.61 22.59
C HIS A 324 -2.27 3.73 22.57
N PHE A 325 -2.15 4.51 23.65
CA PHE A 325 -1.11 5.52 23.80
C PHE A 325 0.28 4.92 23.95
N ASP A 326 0.42 3.82 24.68
CA ASP A 326 1.69 3.11 24.81
C ASP A 326 2.17 2.55 23.46
N TYR A 327 1.24 2.06 22.63
CA TYR A 327 1.52 1.70 21.24
C TYR A 327 2.03 2.92 20.44
N LEU A 328 1.28 4.04 20.44
CA LEU A 328 1.68 5.27 19.76
C LEU A 328 3.09 5.74 20.19
N LYS A 329 3.31 5.81 21.50
CA LYS A 329 4.58 6.25 22.10
C LYS A 329 5.74 5.36 21.68
N SER A 330 5.54 4.04 21.65
CA SER A 330 6.57 3.10 21.22
C SER A 330 6.93 3.26 19.73
N GLU A 331 5.97 3.59 18.86
CA GLU A 331 6.23 3.88 17.45
C GLU A 331 7.03 5.17 17.26
N VAL A 332 6.65 6.23 17.97
CA VAL A 332 7.39 7.51 17.96
C VAL A 332 8.81 7.30 18.48
N LYS A 333 8.98 6.59 19.61
CA LYS A 333 10.30 6.28 20.18
C LYS A 333 11.18 5.51 19.19
N ALA A 334 10.62 4.52 18.49
CA ALA A 334 11.35 3.75 17.48
C ALA A 334 11.74 4.61 16.27
N LEU A 335 10.85 5.46 15.76
CA LEU A 335 11.11 6.35 14.62
C LEU A 335 12.14 7.44 14.93
N ASP A 336 12.07 8.06 16.11
CA ASP A 336 13.02 9.09 16.53
C ASP A 336 14.39 8.46 16.82
N GLY A 337 14.41 7.30 17.49
CA GLY A 337 15.62 6.51 17.69
C GLY A 337 16.27 6.11 16.36
N PHE A 338 15.47 5.69 15.37
CA PHE A 338 15.97 5.37 14.04
C PHE A 338 16.52 6.58 13.31
N SER A 339 15.87 7.75 13.42
CA SER A 339 16.36 8.99 12.81
C SER A 339 17.71 9.40 13.40
N LEU A 340 17.87 9.28 14.74
CA LEU A 340 19.15 9.50 15.39
C LEU A 340 20.20 8.47 14.95
N TYR A 341 19.81 7.20 14.80
CA TYR A 341 20.70 6.15 14.33
C TYR A 341 21.21 6.39 12.91
N GLN A 342 20.36 6.93 12.03
CA GLN A 342 20.77 7.31 10.67
C GLN A 342 21.82 8.42 10.67
N LEU A 343 21.75 9.37 11.62
CA LEU A 343 22.72 10.46 11.72
C LEU A 343 23.98 10.07 12.49
N ALA A 344 23.87 9.16 13.46
CA ALA A 344 24.94 8.77 14.35
C ALA A 344 24.84 7.27 14.70
N PRO A 345 25.16 6.36 13.75
CA PRO A 345 24.98 4.92 13.96
C PRO A 345 25.95 4.42 15.01
N ASN A 346 25.42 4.05 16.18
CA ASN A 346 26.20 3.48 17.27
C ASN A 346 25.35 2.50 18.08
N ARG A 347 26.04 1.69 18.90
CA ARG A 347 25.40 0.62 19.67
C ARG A 347 24.38 1.14 20.68
N SER A 348 24.63 2.27 21.33
CA SER A 348 23.73 2.85 22.33
C SER A 348 22.40 3.28 21.69
N VAL A 349 22.46 3.96 20.54
CA VAL A 349 21.24 4.36 19.82
C VAL A 349 20.50 3.15 19.26
N PHE A 350 21.23 2.15 18.74
CA PHE A 350 20.61 0.88 18.33
C PHE A 350 19.84 0.20 19.47
N GLN A 351 20.38 0.19 20.68
CA GLN A 351 19.70 -0.36 21.86
C GLN A 351 18.40 0.38 22.20
N ILE A 352 18.37 1.72 22.06
CA ILE A 352 17.13 2.51 22.22
C ILE A 352 16.05 2.05 21.24
N ILE A 353 16.42 1.77 19.99
CA ILE A 353 15.49 1.27 18.97
C ILE A 353 15.00 -0.14 19.34
N CYS A 354 15.91 -1.05 19.71
CA CYS A 354 15.54 -2.41 20.12
C CYS A 354 14.56 -2.41 21.30
N GLU A 355 14.80 -1.54 22.28
CA GLU A 355 13.90 -1.35 23.41
C GLU A 355 12.53 -0.83 22.95
N ALA A 356 12.49 0.21 22.11
CA ALA A 356 11.24 0.76 21.57
C ALA A 356 10.44 -0.28 20.77
N LEU A 357 11.10 -1.11 19.96
CA LEU A 357 10.47 -2.21 19.23
C LEU A 357 9.91 -3.28 20.18
N ARG A 358 10.62 -3.57 21.27
CA ARG A 358 10.15 -4.50 22.32
C ARG A 358 8.95 -3.94 23.09
N GLU A 359 9.00 -2.66 23.47
CA GLU A 359 7.87 -1.93 24.08
C GLU A 359 6.65 -1.96 23.15
N ARG A 360 6.86 -1.79 21.84
CA ARG A 360 5.79 -1.88 20.84
C ARG A 360 5.16 -3.26 20.78
N GLU A 361 5.97 -4.33 20.70
CA GLU A 361 5.45 -5.70 20.72
C GLU A 361 4.64 -5.97 22.00
N GLN A 362 5.10 -5.47 23.14
CA GLN A 362 4.41 -5.57 24.43
C GLN A 362 3.10 -4.78 24.45
N ALA A 363 3.08 -3.55 23.91
CA ALA A 363 1.87 -2.73 23.81
C ALA A 363 0.81 -3.39 22.92
N ILE A 364 1.22 -3.96 21.79
CA ILE A 364 0.33 -4.75 20.93
C ILE A 364 -0.23 -5.93 21.72
N ASP A 365 0.63 -6.74 22.35
CA ASP A 365 0.20 -7.91 23.13
C ASP A 365 -0.75 -7.51 24.27
N ALA A 366 -0.51 -6.37 24.92
CA ALA A 366 -1.33 -5.83 25.98
C ALA A 366 -2.74 -5.47 25.49
N ILE A 367 -2.88 -4.85 24.31
CA ILE A 367 -4.20 -4.59 23.70
C ILE A 367 -4.96 -5.91 23.52
N PHE A 368 -4.34 -6.91 22.88
CA PHE A 368 -5.00 -8.20 22.60
C PHE A 368 -5.39 -8.98 23.86
N ARG A 369 -4.51 -9.00 24.87
CA ARG A 369 -4.71 -9.75 26.13
C ARG A 369 -5.55 -9.01 27.18
N SER A 370 -5.77 -7.71 27.01
CA SER A 370 -6.56 -6.92 27.96
C SER A 370 -8.02 -7.36 28.04
N ASP A 371 -8.69 -6.92 29.09
CA ASP A 371 -10.12 -7.09 29.36
C ASP A 371 -10.99 -5.98 28.74
N ILE A 372 -10.43 -5.11 27.90
CA ILE A 372 -11.23 -4.09 27.21
C ILE A 372 -12.25 -4.79 26.28
N PRO A 373 -13.45 -4.20 26.07
CA PRO A 373 -14.45 -4.73 25.16
C PRO A 373 -13.88 -5.12 23.80
N ALA A 374 -14.30 -6.28 23.26
CA ALA A 374 -13.78 -6.82 22.01
C ALA A 374 -13.90 -5.84 20.83
N LEU A 375 -15.00 -5.08 20.76
CA LEU A 375 -15.20 -4.04 19.74
C LEU A 375 -14.16 -2.92 19.79
N TRP A 376 -13.57 -2.63 20.95
CA TRP A 376 -12.55 -1.57 21.12
C TRP A 376 -11.15 -2.03 20.70
N LYS A 377 -10.92 -3.35 20.58
CA LYS A 377 -9.67 -3.92 20.08
C LYS A 377 -9.56 -3.84 18.55
N GLY A 378 -10.67 -3.58 17.86
CA GLY A 378 -10.77 -3.70 16.41
C GLY A 378 -10.78 -5.16 15.92
N ASN A 379 -10.89 -5.33 14.60
CA ASN A 379 -10.98 -6.66 13.96
C ASN A 379 -9.67 -7.12 13.31
N ASP A 380 -8.63 -6.28 13.36
CA ASP A 380 -7.35 -6.57 12.73
C ASP A 380 -6.52 -7.57 13.52
N LYS A 381 -5.79 -8.41 12.79
CA LYS A 381 -4.91 -9.43 13.39
C LYS A 381 -3.64 -8.79 13.94
N ARG A 382 -3.04 -9.40 14.97
CA ARG A 382 -1.74 -9.01 15.53
C ARG A 382 -0.67 -8.73 14.47
N GLN A 383 -0.64 -9.49 13.38
CA GLN A 383 0.34 -9.29 12.30
C GLN A 383 0.16 -7.97 11.55
N ILE A 384 -1.08 -7.46 11.43
CA ILE A 384 -1.35 -6.16 10.82
C ILE A 384 -0.91 -5.04 11.77
N TRP A 385 -1.15 -5.18 13.07
CA TRP A 385 -0.59 -4.29 14.10
C TRP A 385 0.94 -4.28 14.06
N LEU A 386 1.60 -5.44 13.97
CA LEU A 386 3.05 -5.51 13.84
C LEU A 386 3.57 -4.79 12.59
N ALA A 387 2.83 -4.86 11.48
CA ALA A 387 3.16 -4.16 10.25
C ALA A 387 2.89 -2.63 10.30
N GLY A 388 2.24 -2.13 11.35
CA GLY A 388 1.81 -0.72 11.50
C GLY A 388 0.46 -0.42 10.86
N GLY A 389 0.03 -1.24 9.90
CA GLY A 389 -1.21 -1.08 9.17
C GLY A 389 -1.26 -1.92 7.89
N THR A 390 -2.11 -1.50 6.96
CA THR A 390 -2.24 -2.05 5.61
C THR A 390 -1.92 -0.98 4.56
N LEU A 391 -1.82 -1.35 3.28
CA LEU A 391 -1.59 -0.41 2.18
C LEU A 391 -0.52 0.66 2.50
N SER A 392 -0.90 1.94 2.51
CA SER A 392 -0.01 3.07 2.78
C SER A 392 0.40 3.18 4.24
N GLY A 393 -0.29 2.54 5.19
CA GLY A 393 0.03 2.53 6.62
C GLY A 393 1.09 1.51 7.05
N LYS A 394 1.65 0.74 6.13
CA LYS A 394 2.72 -0.22 6.46
C LYS A 394 4.02 0.51 6.82
N LEU A 395 4.55 0.21 8.00
CA LEU A 395 5.80 0.78 8.48
C LEU A 395 7.03 0.07 7.89
N GLY A 396 8.04 0.87 7.56
CA GLY A 396 9.36 0.42 7.11
C GLY A 396 10.33 0.20 8.27
N ALA A 397 11.64 0.41 8.04
CA ALA A 397 12.60 0.49 9.15
C ALA A 397 12.15 1.50 10.21
N PRO A 398 12.43 1.23 11.50
CA PRO A 398 13.11 0.03 12.01
C PRO A 398 12.16 -1.16 12.26
N PHE A 399 10.86 -1.02 11.97
CA PHE A 399 9.82 -2.00 12.31
C PHE A 399 9.89 -3.31 11.52
N THR A 400 10.60 -3.30 10.39
CA THR A 400 10.86 -4.49 9.56
C THR A 400 12.10 -5.29 10.01
N TRP A 401 12.85 -4.81 11.01
CA TRP A 401 14.06 -5.47 11.48
C TRP A 401 13.76 -6.73 12.28
N ASN A 402 14.61 -7.74 12.10
CA ASN A 402 14.76 -8.80 13.10
C ASN A 402 15.69 -8.32 14.22
N TYR A 403 15.22 -7.34 15.00
CA TYR A 403 16.02 -6.65 16.00
C TYR A 403 16.55 -7.60 17.08
N LYS A 404 15.81 -8.68 17.42
CA LYS A 404 16.24 -9.70 18.39
C LYS A 404 17.48 -10.44 17.93
N GLU A 405 17.53 -10.83 16.65
CA GLU A 405 18.72 -11.49 16.08
C GLU A 405 19.88 -10.50 15.93
N MET A 406 19.60 -9.25 15.54
CA MET A 406 20.62 -8.20 15.44
C MET A 406 21.23 -7.89 16.81
N GLU A 407 20.40 -7.77 17.85
CA GLU A 407 20.81 -7.57 19.24
C GLU A 407 21.65 -8.75 19.76
N LYS A 408 21.23 -9.98 19.48
CA LYS A 408 21.94 -11.21 19.85
C LYS A 408 23.30 -11.33 19.16
N SER A 409 23.35 -11.04 17.86
CA SER A 409 24.58 -11.16 17.06
C SER A 409 25.56 -10.00 17.28
N GLY A 410 25.11 -8.89 17.87
CA GLY A 410 25.91 -7.67 18.03
C GLY A 410 26.15 -6.92 16.72
N VAL A 411 25.57 -7.38 15.61
CA VAL A 411 25.69 -6.74 14.29
C VAL A 411 24.77 -5.52 14.26
N LEU A 412 25.37 -4.36 14.05
CA LEU A 412 24.64 -3.13 13.82
C LEU A 412 24.08 -3.10 12.39
N PRO A 413 22.79 -2.79 12.18
CA PRO A 413 22.21 -2.69 10.84
C PRO A 413 22.91 -1.59 10.02
N GLY A 414 23.63 -1.99 8.98
CA GLY A 414 24.54 -1.12 8.24
C GLY A 414 23.84 -0.03 7.42
N MET A 415 24.32 1.21 7.55
CA MET A 415 23.93 2.39 6.76
C MET A 415 24.74 2.55 5.46
N GLN A 416 25.78 1.74 5.26
CA GLN A 416 26.66 1.86 4.11
C GLN A 416 26.17 0.98 2.97
N THR A 417 25.88 1.62 1.84
CA THR A 417 25.75 0.93 0.55
C THR A 417 27.01 0.13 0.28
N LYS A 418 26.88 -1.14 -0.14
CA LYS A 418 28.06 -1.98 -0.38
C LYS A 418 28.90 -1.47 -1.55
N MET A 419 30.17 -1.87 -1.57
CA MET A 419 31.07 -1.61 -2.69
C MET A 419 31.48 -2.91 -3.36
N ALA A 420 31.50 -2.92 -4.69
CA ALA A 420 32.02 -4.00 -5.51
C ALA A 420 32.93 -3.46 -6.61
N LYS A 421 33.79 -4.33 -7.13
CA LYS A 421 34.70 -4.06 -8.23
C LYS A 421 34.31 -4.96 -9.39
N ALA A 422 34.15 -4.36 -10.57
CA ALA A 422 33.96 -5.06 -11.82
C ALA A 422 35.29 -5.04 -12.57
N PHE A 423 35.81 -6.22 -12.94
CA PHE A 423 37.14 -6.35 -13.54
C PHE A 423 37.08 -6.39 -15.07
N PHE A 424 38.02 -5.71 -15.72
CA PHE A 424 38.14 -5.81 -17.17
C PHE A 424 38.42 -7.25 -17.61
N LEU A 425 37.70 -7.71 -18.63
CA LEU A 425 37.83 -9.03 -19.22
C LEU A 425 38.46 -8.92 -20.62
N PRO A 426 39.38 -9.83 -20.98
CA PRO A 426 40.01 -9.81 -22.30
C PRO A 426 39.06 -10.20 -23.45
N GLY A 427 37.86 -10.69 -23.14
CA GLY A 427 36.86 -11.10 -24.11
C GLY A 427 35.57 -11.56 -23.43
N LYS A 428 34.63 -12.09 -24.22
CA LYS A 428 33.36 -12.62 -23.72
C LYS A 428 33.61 -13.89 -22.88
N PRO A 429 33.31 -13.88 -21.56
CA PRO A 429 33.46 -15.06 -20.72
C PRO A 429 32.36 -16.10 -20.99
N ALA A 430 32.67 -17.37 -20.75
CA ALA A 430 31.67 -18.43 -20.61
C ALA A 430 31.23 -18.59 -19.14
N LEU A 431 30.04 -19.18 -18.89
CA LEU A 431 29.52 -19.42 -17.53
C LEU A 431 30.50 -20.13 -16.60
N GLU A 432 31.21 -21.15 -17.09
CA GLU A 432 32.14 -21.97 -16.28
C GLU A 432 33.61 -21.72 -16.64
N ASP A 433 33.93 -20.50 -17.08
CA ASP A 433 35.29 -20.10 -17.42
C ASP A 433 36.19 -19.98 -16.17
N THR A 434 37.42 -20.47 -16.24
CA THR A 434 38.41 -20.36 -15.17
C THR A 434 38.81 -18.92 -14.84
N LEU A 435 38.56 -17.95 -15.74
CA LEU A 435 38.80 -16.52 -15.46
C LEU A 435 38.05 -16.04 -14.21
N TRP A 436 36.88 -16.62 -13.93
CA TRP A 436 36.07 -16.24 -12.77
C TRP A 436 36.80 -16.55 -11.46
N ASN A 437 37.73 -17.51 -11.43
CA ASN A 437 38.51 -17.81 -10.22
C ASN A 437 39.41 -16.65 -9.76
N LYS A 438 39.69 -15.68 -10.65
CA LYS A 438 40.52 -14.50 -10.36
C LYS A 438 39.68 -13.28 -9.95
N ILE A 439 38.36 -13.36 -10.06
CA ILE A 439 37.45 -12.25 -9.82
C ILE A 439 36.86 -12.39 -8.41
N PRO A 440 36.91 -11.36 -7.57
CA PRO A 440 36.29 -11.37 -6.25
C PRO A 440 34.82 -11.77 -6.30
N SER A 441 34.41 -12.59 -5.33
CA SER A 441 33.02 -12.98 -5.13
C SER A 441 32.39 -12.15 -4.02
N TYR A 442 31.17 -11.67 -4.25
CA TYR A 442 30.39 -10.86 -3.34
C TYR A 442 29.14 -11.61 -2.90
N GLU A 443 28.92 -11.74 -1.60
CA GLU A 443 27.77 -12.45 -1.04
C GLU A 443 26.53 -11.55 -0.92
N LEU A 444 25.37 -12.13 -1.18
CA LEU A 444 24.07 -11.55 -0.84
C LEU A 444 23.77 -11.81 0.63
N GLU A 445 23.11 -10.83 1.25
CA GLU A 445 22.63 -10.90 2.63
C GLU A 445 21.12 -11.07 2.67
N LYS A 446 20.55 -11.18 3.87
CA LYS A 446 19.10 -10.96 4.03
C LYS A 446 18.74 -9.58 3.51
N VAL A 447 17.52 -9.40 2.97
CA VAL A 447 17.09 -8.11 2.40
C VAL A 447 17.28 -6.92 3.35
N THR A 448 17.14 -7.12 4.67
CA THR A 448 17.35 -6.12 5.74
C THR A 448 18.74 -6.16 6.37
N GLY A 449 19.70 -6.85 5.76
CA GLY A 449 21.07 -7.00 6.24
C GLY A 449 21.28 -8.18 7.19
N GLY A 450 22.54 -8.61 7.30
CA GLY A 450 22.96 -9.74 8.14
C GLY A 450 23.06 -11.06 7.38
N LYS A 451 23.57 -12.09 8.07
CA LYS A 451 23.93 -13.38 7.45
C LYS A 451 22.71 -14.09 6.84
N ALA A 452 22.80 -14.40 5.55
CA ALA A 452 21.83 -15.20 4.82
C ALA A 452 21.86 -16.67 5.27
N GLY A 453 20.69 -17.31 5.33
CA GLY A 453 20.58 -18.75 5.63
C GLY A 453 21.05 -19.64 4.47
N LEU A 454 21.03 -19.10 3.24
CA LEU A 454 21.49 -19.74 2.01
C LEU A 454 22.64 -18.93 1.42
N LYS A 455 23.69 -19.61 0.95
CA LYS A 455 24.80 -18.96 0.28
C LYS A 455 24.40 -18.55 -1.14
N SER A 456 24.63 -17.28 -1.46
CA SER A 456 24.33 -16.72 -2.78
C SER A 456 25.38 -15.67 -3.05
N SER A 457 26.11 -15.79 -4.14
CA SER A 457 27.16 -14.84 -4.47
C SER A 457 27.22 -14.50 -5.95
N PHE A 458 27.91 -13.42 -6.25
CA PHE A 458 28.13 -12.96 -7.61
C PHE A 458 29.53 -12.40 -7.81
N GLN A 459 29.95 -12.37 -9.08
CA GLN A 459 31.21 -11.86 -9.56
C GLN A 459 30.93 -10.91 -10.72
N LEU A 460 31.74 -9.87 -10.87
CA LEU A 460 31.53 -8.82 -11.86
C LEU A 460 32.72 -8.70 -12.82
N GLY A 461 32.40 -8.67 -14.11
CA GLY A 461 33.36 -8.37 -15.16
C GLY A 461 32.79 -7.39 -16.18
N TRP A 462 33.66 -6.79 -16.98
CA TRP A 462 33.25 -5.87 -18.04
C TRP A 462 34.19 -5.92 -19.25
N THR A 463 33.67 -5.56 -20.42
CA THR A 463 34.42 -5.21 -21.63
C THR A 463 33.94 -3.85 -22.11
N ASP A 464 34.55 -3.29 -23.16
CA ASP A 464 34.10 -2.02 -23.74
C ASP A 464 32.64 -2.06 -24.25
N SER A 465 32.10 -3.26 -24.54
CA SER A 465 30.76 -3.46 -25.08
C SER A 465 29.74 -3.99 -24.08
N ASP A 466 30.16 -4.63 -22.99
CA ASP A 466 29.28 -5.45 -22.17
C ASP A 466 29.65 -5.44 -20.68
N LEU A 467 28.63 -5.51 -19.82
CA LEU A 467 28.77 -5.89 -18.41
C LEU A 467 28.41 -7.36 -18.24
N TYR A 468 29.17 -8.06 -17.39
CA TYR A 468 28.99 -9.47 -17.08
C TYR A 468 28.81 -9.67 -15.58
N MET A 469 27.82 -10.49 -15.22
CA MET A 469 27.59 -10.89 -13.84
C MET A 469 27.44 -12.41 -13.77
N ARG A 470 28.36 -13.07 -13.08
CA ARG A 470 28.25 -14.51 -12.81
C ARG A 470 27.69 -14.72 -11.42
N PHE A 471 26.74 -15.64 -11.28
CA PHE A 471 26.06 -15.96 -10.03
C PHE A 471 26.31 -17.40 -9.63
N THR A 472 26.42 -17.63 -8.32
CA THR A 472 26.48 -18.97 -7.71
C THR A 472 25.46 -19.01 -6.57
N LEU A 473 24.45 -19.87 -6.69
CA LEU A 473 23.23 -19.77 -5.89
C LEU A 473 22.84 -21.11 -5.27
N GLN A 474 22.91 -21.21 -3.94
CA GLN A 474 22.41 -22.37 -3.21
C GLN A 474 20.89 -22.39 -3.23
N THR A 475 20.30 -23.51 -3.65
CA THR A 475 18.86 -23.75 -3.70
C THR A 475 18.58 -25.15 -3.14
N PRO A 476 18.08 -25.25 -1.90
CA PRO A 476 17.78 -26.53 -1.28
C PRO A 476 16.78 -27.38 -2.07
N ALA A 477 16.99 -28.68 -2.05
CA ALA A 477 16.16 -29.68 -2.73
C ALA A 477 15.97 -29.37 -4.23
N LEU A 478 17.04 -28.91 -4.90
CA LEU A 478 17.00 -28.52 -6.31
C LEU A 478 16.57 -29.69 -7.20
N ALA A 479 17.00 -30.91 -6.87
CA ALA A 479 16.61 -32.14 -7.56
C ALA A 479 15.10 -32.41 -7.57
N LYS A 480 14.35 -31.83 -6.63
CA LYS A 480 12.88 -31.95 -6.55
C LYS A 480 12.16 -30.79 -7.24
N LYS A 481 12.88 -29.78 -7.72
CA LYS A 481 12.32 -28.62 -8.40
C LYS A 481 12.35 -28.84 -9.91
N GLN A 482 11.27 -28.45 -10.59
CA GLN A 482 11.22 -28.40 -12.05
C GLN A 482 11.08 -26.94 -12.47
N PHE A 483 11.98 -26.48 -13.34
CA PHE A 483 11.96 -25.11 -13.87
C PHE A 483 11.58 -25.16 -15.35
N ALA A 484 10.26 -25.19 -15.60
CA ALA A 484 9.71 -25.00 -16.94
C ALA A 484 9.72 -23.51 -17.32
N SER A 485 9.72 -23.23 -18.62
CA SER A 485 9.66 -21.84 -19.12
C SER A 485 8.42 -21.11 -18.60
N ALA A 486 8.62 -19.91 -18.05
CA ALA A 486 7.56 -18.98 -17.69
C ALA A 486 7.11 -18.11 -18.88
N GLY A 487 7.92 -18.03 -19.94
CA GLY A 487 7.69 -17.20 -21.13
C GLY A 487 8.22 -15.77 -21.00
N LYS A 488 8.57 -15.17 -22.15
CA LYS A 488 9.12 -13.81 -22.22
C LYS A 488 8.18 -12.81 -21.55
N GLY A 489 8.71 -11.98 -20.66
CA GLY A 489 7.95 -11.04 -19.85
C GLY A 489 7.41 -11.64 -18.55
N HIS A 490 7.67 -12.92 -18.27
CA HIS A 490 7.27 -13.62 -17.05
C HIS A 490 8.47 -14.35 -16.44
N TYR A 491 8.41 -14.62 -15.13
CA TYR A 491 9.48 -15.29 -14.40
C TYR A 491 8.89 -16.16 -13.28
N ILE A 492 9.70 -17.04 -12.73
CA ILE A 492 9.32 -17.94 -11.64
C ILE A 492 9.49 -17.20 -10.31
N GLY A 493 8.41 -16.66 -9.77
CA GLY A 493 8.43 -15.80 -8.57
C GLY A 493 8.88 -16.48 -7.27
N THR A 494 9.17 -17.79 -7.29
CA THR A 494 9.69 -18.54 -6.15
C THR A 494 11.18 -18.89 -6.28
N GLU A 495 11.81 -18.59 -7.41
CA GLU A 495 13.26 -18.69 -7.62
C GLU A 495 13.65 -17.76 -8.79
N CYS A 496 14.15 -16.57 -8.47
CA CYS A 496 14.63 -15.61 -9.45
C CYS A 496 15.70 -14.69 -8.89
N LEU A 497 16.53 -14.16 -9.79
CA LEU A 497 17.39 -13.00 -9.57
C LEU A 497 16.69 -11.73 -10.06
N ASP A 498 16.92 -10.62 -9.38
CA ASP A 498 16.45 -9.29 -9.73
C ASP A 498 17.64 -8.31 -9.68
N VAL A 499 18.19 -8.00 -10.84
CA VAL A 499 19.35 -7.13 -11.00
C VAL A 499 18.88 -5.74 -11.40
N GLN A 500 19.27 -4.72 -10.66
CA GLN A 500 18.94 -3.32 -10.95
C GLN A 500 20.20 -2.49 -11.09
N ILE A 501 20.33 -1.74 -12.18
CA ILE A 501 21.50 -0.93 -12.49
C ILE A 501 21.07 0.51 -12.70
N ASN A 502 21.68 1.43 -11.96
CA ASN A 502 21.56 2.86 -12.13
C ASN A 502 22.91 3.45 -12.60
N PRO A 503 23.10 3.61 -13.92
CA PRO A 503 24.29 4.25 -14.47
C PRO A 503 24.19 5.78 -14.50
N THR A 504 23.02 6.35 -14.16
CA THR A 504 22.75 7.79 -14.34
C THR A 504 23.11 8.62 -13.11
N ALA A 505 23.35 7.97 -11.96
CA ALA A 505 23.48 8.59 -10.65
C ALA A 505 22.26 9.42 -10.19
N LEU A 506 21.15 9.38 -10.92
CA LEU A 506 19.92 10.08 -10.58
C LEU A 506 19.03 9.16 -9.73
N PRO A 507 18.35 9.69 -8.70
CA PRO A 507 17.46 8.88 -7.86
C PRO A 507 16.28 8.35 -8.68
N GLU A 508 15.74 7.21 -8.24
CA GLU A 508 14.56 6.54 -8.82
C GLU A 508 14.69 6.13 -10.29
N ARG A 509 15.88 6.21 -10.86
CA ARG A 509 16.19 5.83 -12.24
C ARG A 509 17.06 4.60 -12.29
N TYR A 510 16.57 3.52 -12.89
CA TYR A 510 17.33 2.28 -13.02
C TYR A 510 16.81 1.40 -14.16
N PHE A 511 17.67 0.53 -14.65
CA PHE A 511 17.32 -0.60 -15.52
C PHE A 511 17.14 -1.84 -14.67
N GLN A 512 16.11 -2.63 -14.93
CA GLN A 512 15.78 -3.82 -14.15
C GLN A 512 15.78 -5.07 -15.03
N PHE A 513 16.40 -6.13 -14.54
CA PHE A 513 16.55 -7.41 -15.20
C PHE A 513 16.20 -8.53 -14.20
N ILE A 514 15.08 -9.19 -14.42
CA ILE A 514 14.63 -10.33 -13.60
C ILE A 514 14.72 -11.59 -14.44
N PHE A 515 15.31 -12.65 -13.91
CA PHE A 515 15.32 -13.96 -14.57
C PHE A 515 15.33 -15.12 -13.59
N SER A 516 14.81 -16.25 -14.06
CA SER A 516 14.74 -17.53 -13.35
C SER A 516 15.62 -18.59 -14.02
N PRO A 517 15.95 -19.69 -13.32
CA PRO A 517 16.73 -20.79 -13.90
C PRO A 517 15.90 -21.67 -14.85
N ALA A 518 15.28 -21.05 -15.84
CA ALA A 518 14.48 -21.67 -16.89
C ALA A 518 14.67 -20.91 -18.22
N PRO A 519 14.49 -21.56 -19.39
CA PRO A 519 14.50 -20.88 -20.68
C PRO A 519 13.39 -19.83 -20.79
N ASP A 520 13.67 -18.73 -21.50
CA ASP A 520 12.72 -17.64 -21.77
C ASP A 520 11.92 -17.17 -20.55
N SER A 521 12.52 -17.18 -19.36
CA SER A 521 11.84 -16.90 -18.09
C SER A 521 12.40 -15.64 -17.46
N PHE A 522 12.11 -14.51 -18.10
CA PHE A 522 12.61 -13.22 -17.70
C PHE A 522 11.60 -12.07 -17.82
N LEU A 523 11.86 -11.01 -17.07
CA LEU A 523 11.20 -9.72 -17.17
C LEU A 523 12.28 -8.62 -17.22
N GLN A 524 12.05 -7.62 -18.06
CA GLN A 524 12.93 -6.46 -18.16
C GLN A 524 12.11 -5.17 -18.11
N GLY A 525 12.78 -4.08 -17.79
CA GLY A 525 12.24 -2.76 -18.02
C GLY A 525 13.19 -1.68 -17.55
N ASN A 526 12.81 -0.43 -17.81
CA ASN A 526 13.49 0.70 -17.22
C ASN A 526 12.51 1.51 -16.34
N MET A 527 13.02 2.06 -15.24
CA MET A 527 12.28 2.89 -14.31
C MET A 527 12.73 4.33 -14.51
N ASN A 528 11.79 5.22 -14.85
CA ASN A 528 11.97 6.67 -14.94
C ASN A 528 13.11 7.16 -15.86
N ILE A 529 13.62 6.31 -16.77
CA ILE A 529 14.67 6.69 -17.74
C ILE A 529 14.07 7.62 -18.79
N GLY A 530 14.70 8.79 -18.98
CA GLY A 530 14.23 9.81 -19.93
C GLY A 530 12.92 10.51 -19.52
N ARG A 531 12.40 10.26 -18.31
CA ARG A 531 11.18 10.89 -17.79
C ARG A 531 11.50 12.06 -16.86
N PHE A 532 10.61 13.06 -16.87
CA PHE A 532 10.78 14.32 -16.14
C PHE A 532 9.44 14.83 -15.61
N GLY A 533 9.45 15.49 -14.44
CA GLY A 533 8.26 16.15 -13.88
C GLY A 533 7.12 15.17 -13.57
N ALA A 534 5.88 15.61 -13.82
CA ALA A 534 4.66 14.85 -13.56
C ALA A 534 4.27 13.92 -14.74
N ASP A 535 5.24 13.23 -15.34
CA ASP A 535 4.99 12.24 -16.38
C ASP A 535 4.02 11.16 -15.85
N PRO A 536 2.91 10.84 -16.53
CA PRO A 536 1.94 9.85 -16.06
C PRO A 536 2.51 8.43 -15.97
N GLN A 537 3.67 8.16 -16.60
CA GLN A 537 4.40 6.92 -16.45
C GLN A 537 5.46 6.97 -15.33
N TRP A 538 5.58 8.08 -14.58
CA TRP A 538 6.47 8.14 -13.42
C TRP A 538 6.14 7.03 -12.42
N ASN A 539 7.18 6.36 -11.91
CA ASN A 539 7.08 5.19 -11.03
C ASN A 539 6.33 3.98 -11.63
N ILE A 540 6.23 3.90 -12.97
CA ILE A 540 5.76 2.72 -13.70
C ILE A 540 6.93 2.13 -14.47
N LEU A 541 7.27 0.86 -14.22
CA LEU A 541 8.32 0.14 -14.95
C LEU A 541 7.94 0.03 -16.44
N ASP A 542 8.73 0.63 -17.33
CA ASP A 542 8.57 0.49 -18.77
C ASP A 542 9.05 -0.89 -19.23
N ARG A 543 8.10 -1.80 -19.42
CA ARG A 543 8.36 -3.17 -19.89
C ARG A 543 8.43 -3.29 -21.41
N SER A 544 8.20 -2.20 -22.14
CA SER A 544 8.35 -2.17 -23.61
C SER A 544 9.80 -2.00 -24.03
N TRP A 545 10.64 -1.45 -23.14
CA TRP A 545 12.08 -1.33 -23.34
C TRP A 545 12.73 -2.69 -23.58
N ASP A 546 13.59 -2.76 -24.60
CA ASP A 546 14.34 -3.96 -24.97
C ASP A 546 15.85 -3.75 -24.87
N GLY A 547 16.42 -4.20 -23.75
CA GLY A 547 17.84 -4.02 -23.44
C GLY A 547 18.80 -4.94 -24.19
N LYS A 548 18.29 -5.90 -25.00
CA LYS A 548 19.10 -6.88 -25.74
C LYS A 548 20.10 -7.67 -24.89
N TRP A 549 19.84 -7.78 -23.59
CA TRP A 549 20.63 -8.57 -22.65
C TRP A 549 20.36 -10.06 -22.85
N GLN A 550 21.27 -10.88 -22.32
CA GLN A 550 21.21 -12.33 -22.41
C GLN A 550 21.55 -12.93 -21.05
N TYR A 551 20.96 -14.08 -20.74
CA TYR A 551 21.40 -14.89 -19.62
C TYR A 551 21.52 -16.36 -20.03
N GLU A 552 22.45 -17.05 -19.40
CA GLU A 552 22.56 -18.50 -19.43
C GLU A 552 22.63 -19.02 -18.01
N PHE A 553 22.22 -20.28 -17.79
CA PHE A 553 22.22 -20.89 -16.48
C PHE A 553 22.53 -22.39 -16.56
N LYS A 554 22.99 -22.95 -15.45
CA LYS A 554 23.23 -24.38 -15.29
C LYS A 554 22.80 -24.86 -13.91
N LEU A 555 22.06 -25.95 -13.88
CA LEU A 555 21.59 -26.59 -12.66
C LEU A 555 22.59 -27.67 -12.21
N TYR A 556 22.82 -27.74 -10.90
CA TYR A 556 23.61 -28.78 -10.23
C TYR A 556 22.76 -29.42 -9.12
N PRO A 557 21.82 -30.32 -9.48
CA PRO A 557 20.90 -30.95 -8.52
C PRO A 557 21.60 -31.72 -7.40
N ASP A 558 22.77 -32.29 -7.70
CA ASP A 558 23.67 -33.01 -6.79
C ASP A 558 24.30 -32.12 -5.71
N ARG A 559 24.33 -30.81 -5.93
CA ARG A 559 24.94 -29.82 -5.02
C ARG A 559 23.92 -28.86 -4.43
N ASP A 560 22.63 -29.04 -4.73
CA ASP A 560 21.58 -28.07 -4.41
C ASP A 560 21.98 -26.64 -4.82
N GLN A 561 22.47 -26.49 -6.06
CA GLN A 561 23.02 -25.22 -6.55
C GLN A 561 22.69 -24.98 -8.02
N TRP A 562 22.54 -23.72 -8.41
CA TRP A 562 22.62 -23.33 -9.83
C TRP A 562 23.57 -22.15 -10.04
N THR A 563 24.14 -22.08 -11.23
CA THR A 563 24.97 -20.95 -11.68
C THR A 563 24.29 -20.24 -12.83
N ALA A 564 24.57 -18.94 -12.98
CA ALA A 564 24.11 -18.17 -14.13
C ALA A 564 25.10 -17.09 -14.54
N LEU A 565 25.05 -16.73 -15.81
CA LEU A 565 25.83 -15.64 -16.39
C LEU A 565 24.88 -14.69 -17.08
N LEU A 566 24.85 -13.45 -16.60
CA LEU A 566 24.11 -12.35 -17.18
C LEU A 566 25.07 -11.48 -18.01
N ARG A 567 24.68 -11.17 -19.24
CA ARG A 567 25.38 -10.26 -20.15
C ARG A 567 24.47 -9.08 -20.48
N ILE A 568 24.93 -7.86 -20.24
CA ILE A 568 24.20 -6.63 -20.50
C ILE A 568 25.02 -5.75 -21.46
N PRO A 569 24.55 -5.49 -22.69
CA PRO A 569 25.19 -4.55 -23.58
C PRO A 569 25.20 -3.15 -22.99
N VAL A 570 26.36 -2.49 -22.91
CA VAL A 570 26.45 -1.14 -22.31
C VAL A 570 25.69 -0.09 -23.12
N SER A 571 25.53 -0.32 -24.43
CA SER A 571 24.71 0.50 -25.32
C SER A 571 23.23 0.57 -24.89
N SER A 572 22.76 -0.38 -24.07
CA SER A 572 21.39 -0.39 -23.53
C SER A 572 21.21 0.51 -22.30
N LEU A 573 22.30 0.97 -21.67
CA LEU A 573 22.31 1.61 -20.36
C LEU A 573 22.40 3.15 -20.42
N ALA A 574 21.47 3.80 -21.12
CA ALA A 574 21.34 5.27 -21.19
C ALA A 574 22.66 6.02 -21.50
N GLY A 575 23.48 5.50 -22.42
CA GLY A 575 24.74 6.15 -22.81
C GLY A 575 25.89 5.96 -21.82
N PHE A 576 25.76 5.04 -20.86
CA PHE A 576 26.87 4.62 -20.00
C PHE A 576 28.06 4.14 -20.83
N LYS A 577 29.24 4.68 -20.54
CA LYS A 577 30.50 4.26 -21.16
C LYS A 577 31.37 3.62 -20.07
N PRO A 578 31.61 2.29 -20.13
CA PRO A 578 32.49 1.64 -19.19
C PRO A 578 33.93 2.14 -19.39
N GLY A 579 34.74 2.01 -18.36
CA GLY A 579 36.13 2.46 -18.37
C GLY A 579 36.70 2.43 -16.96
N LYS A 580 38.01 2.21 -16.86
CA LYS A 580 38.71 2.18 -15.58
C LYS A 580 38.45 3.45 -14.76
N GLY A 581 38.09 3.28 -13.49
CA GLY A 581 37.75 4.37 -12.57
C GLY A 581 36.33 4.94 -12.72
N LYS A 582 35.54 4.47 -13.69
CA LYS A 582 34.11 4.78 -13.76
C LYS A 582 33.33 3.95 -12.76
N SER A 583 32.16 4.44 -12.36
CA SER A 583 31.27 3.74 -11.46
C SER A 583 29.81 3.88 -11.87
N PHE A 584 29.01 2.97 -11.33
CA PHE A 584 27.55 3.02 -11.35
C PHE A 584 27.03 2.47 -10.03
N THR A 585 25.76 2.71 -9.72
CA THR A 585 25.13 2.08 -8.56
C THR A 585 24.26 0.92 -9.01
N MET A 586 24.19 -0.15 -8.22
CA MET A 586 23.35 -1.31 -8.54
C MET A 586 22.83 -1.99 -7.28
N ASN A 587 21.84 -2.86 -7.45
CA ASN A 587 21.55 -3.88 -6.47
C ASN A 587 21.22 -5.22 -7.13
N ILE A 588 21.45 -6.29 -6.37
CA ILE A 588 21.19 -7.67 -6.81
C ILE A 588 20.34 -8.32 -5.75
N GLY A 589 19.06 -8.50 -6.07
CA GLY A 589 18.08 -9.22 -5.28
C GLY A 589 17.96 -10.68 -5.70
N ARG A 590 17.54 -11.53 -4.77
CA ARG A 590 17.14 -12.92 -5.06
C ARG A 590 15.90 -13.28 -4.26
N VAL A 591 14.99 -14.00 -4.90
CA VAL A 591 13.88 -14.69 -4.24
C VAL A 591 14.17 -16.18 -4.25
N CYS A 592 14.09 -16.85 -3.10
CA CYS A 592 14.08 -18.33 -3.02
C CYS A 592 13.01 -18.77 -2.03
N GLY A 593 11.90 -19.30 -2.55
CA GLY A 593 10.71 -19.66 -1.77
C GLY A 593 10.10 -18.42 -1.10
N ARG A 594 10.27 -18.30 0.22
CA ARG A 594 9.82 -17.15 1.02
C ARG A 594 10.97 -16.27 1.50
N GLU A 595 12.21 -16.64 1.18
CA GLU A 595 13.39 -15.89 1.59
C GLU A 595 13.76 -14.85 0.52
N LEU A 596 14.11 -13.65 0.99
CA LEU A 596 14.53 -12.52 0.17
C LEU A 596 15.97 -12.16 0.53
N PHE A 597 16.81 -12.10 -0.50
CA PHE A 597 18.22 -11.75 -0.38
C PHE A 597 18.52 -10.49 -1.17
N LEU A 598 19.50 -9.72 -0.71
CA LEU A 598 19.93 -8.48 -1.36
C LEU A 598 21.42 -8.27 -1.13
N TRP A 599 22.16 -7.86 -2.16
CA TRP A 599 23.58 -7.56 -2.02
C TRP A 599 23.81 -6.36 -1.12
N SER A 600 23.24 -5.20 -1.48
CA SER A 600 23.28 -3.97 -0.68
C SER A 600 21.97 -3.84 0.09
N PRO A 601 21.95 -4.09 1.41
CA PRO A 601 20.71 -4.22 2.17
C PRO A 601 19.79 -3.01 2.11
N ASN A 602 18.47 -3.28 2.07
CA ASN A 602 17.43 -2.28 2.20
C ASN A 602 16.86 -2.36 3.62
N LEU A 603 17.34 -1.50 4.50
CA LEU A 603 16.83 -1.45 5.87
C LEU A 603 15.38 -0.95 5.89
N GLU A 604 15.06 0.03 5.05
CA GLU A 604 13.77 0.72 5.06
C GLU A 604 12.60 -0.14 4.63
N SER A 605 12.80 -1.08 3.71
CA SER A 605 11.73 -1.95 3.23
C SER A 605 12.28 -3.27 2.67
N GLN A 606 11.43 -4.29 2.59
CA GLN A 606 11.76 -5.54 1.90
C GLN A 606 11.64 -5.42 0.35
N LYS A 607 11.90 -4.23 -0.20
CA LYS A 607 11.87 -3.98 -1.66
C LYS A 607 13.29 -3.99 -2.22
N PHE A 608 13.46 -4.49 -3.44
CA PHE A 608 14.75 -4.44 -4.12
C PHE A 608 15.01 -3.08 -4.79
N GLY A 609 14.02 -2.50 -5.47
CA GLY A 609 14.14 -1.29 -6.31
C GLY A 609 14.25 0.07 -5.61
N ASN A 610 14.86 0.16 -4.42
CA ASN A 610 15.13 1.45 -3.77
C ASN A 610 16.55 1.93 -4.15
N THR A 611 16.66 2.93 -5.04
CA THR A 611 17.96 3.43 -5.51
C THR A 611 18.81 4.07 -4.41
N ALA A 612 18.20 4.51 -3.29
CA ALA A 612 18.93 5.09 -2.17
C ALA A 612 19.85 4.09 -1.45
N VAL A 613 19.60 2.79 -1.62
CA VAL A 613 20.40 1.72 -0.99
C VAL A 613 21.24 0.93 -2.01
N PHE A 614 21.31 1.37 -3.26
CA PHE A 614 22.12 0.70 -4.27
C PHE A 614 23.60 0.78 -3.89
N GLY A 615 24.30 -0.35 -3.98
CA GLY A 615 25.74 -0.43 -3.79
C GLY A 615 26.50 0.21 -4.95
N ASN A 616 27.71 0.68 -4.67
CA ASN A 616 28.60 1.27 -5.67
C ASN A 616 29.42 0.18 -6.35
N VAL A 617 29.48 0.19 -7.68
CA VAL A 617 30.33 -0.67 -8.48
C VAL A 617 31.39 0.18 -9.16
N PHE A 618 32.66 -0.13 -8.93
CA PHE A 618 33.80 0.51 -9.58
C PHE A 618 34.37 -0.39 -10.66
N LEU A 619 34.63 0.18 -11.84
CA LEU A 619 35.25 -0.53 -12.96
C LEU A 619 36.77 -0.45 -12.81
N GLU A 620 37.43 -1.60 -12.69
CA GLU A 620 38.90 -1.75 -12.54
C GLU A 620 39.59 -2.22 -13.81
#